data_AF-A0A4P9Y641-F1
#
_entry.id   AF-A0A4P9Y641-F1
#
_cell.length_a   1.000
_cell.length_b   1.000
_cell.length_c   1.000
_cell.angle_alpha   90.00
_cell.angle_beta   90.00
_cell.angle_gamma   90.00
#
_symmetry.space_group_name_H-M   'P 1'
#
loop_
_entity.id
_entity.type
_entity.pdbx_description
1 polymer ?
#
loop_
_entity_poly.entity_id
_entity_poly.type
_entity_poly.pdbx_seq_one_letter_code
_entity_poly.pdbx_strand_id
1 'polypeptide(L)'
;GKNRQFTGLGNCISTIVKQDGFRGVYQGFSISVAGIIVYRAAYFGGFDTAKSALLSDPKNASFWTNWAIAQVLPTGSGIISYPFDTVRRRMMMQAGRGEILYTSTIDCFRKLYSAEGTPAFFRGAFSNVLRGTGGALVLAFYDEIQKILAKNE
;
A
#
# COMPACT_ATOMS: atom_id res chain seq x y z
N GLY A 1 -17.79 10.41 20.24
CA GLY A 1 -18.23 9.43 19.23
C GLY A 1 -19.38 8.61 19.75
N LYS A 2 -20.63 9.04 19.51
CA LYS A 2 -21.84 8.43 20.09
C LYS A 2 -22.44 7.26 19.29
N ASN A 3 -21.95 6.98 18.07
CA ASN A 3 -22.43 5.87 17.24
C ASN A 3 -21.24 4.98 16.83
N ARG A 4 -20.87 3.99 17.67
CA ARG A 4 -19.96 2.92 17.27
C ARG A 4 -20.71 2.02 16.31
N GLN A 5 -20.36 2.09 15.02
CA GLN A 5 -20.97 1.27 13.98
C GLN A 5 -20.59 -0.21 14.14
N PHE A 6 -19.44 -0.50 14.76
CA PHE A 6 -18.99 -1.86 15.08
C PHE A 6 -18.50 -1.96 16.53
N THR A 7 -18.95 -2.99 17.24
CA THR A 7 -18.52 -3.28 18.62
C THR A 7 -17.31 -4.21 18.67
N GLY A 8 -17.03 -4.97 17.62
CA GLY A 8 -15.86 -5.84 17.50
C GLY A 8 -15.76 -6.53 16.13
N LEU A 9 -14.72 -7.35 15.93
CA LEU A 9 -14.48 -8.10 14.68
C LEU A 9 -15.65 -9.02 14.30
N GLY A 10 -16.17 -9.81 15.25
CA GLY A 10 -17.31 -10.69 14.99
C GLY A 10 -18.60 -9.94 14.64
N ASN A 11 -18.84 -8.80 15.29
CA ASN A 11 -19.99 -7.94 14.98
C ASN A 11 -19.83 -7.30 13.59
N CYS A 12 -18.63 -6.88 13.20
CA CYS A 12 -18.32 -6.35 11.88
C CYS A 12 -18.61 -7.39 10.78
N ILE A 13 -18.05 -8.60 10.90
CA ILE A 13 -18.26 -9.68 9.92
C ILE A 13 -19.74 -10.05 9.84
N SER A 14 -20.42 -10.21 10.98
CA SER A 14 -21.86 -10.52 11.00
C SER A 14 -22.70 -9.44 10.35
N THR A 15 -22.36 -8.16 10.56
CA THR A 15 -23.06 -7.03 9.95
C THR A 15 -22.85 -6.97 8.45
N ILE A 16 -21.62 -7.18 7.97
CA ILE A 16 -21.30 -7.23 6.54
C ILE A 16 -22.05 -8.39 5.86
N VAL A 17 -22.03 -9.58 6.45
CA VAL A 17 -22.72 -10.74 5.87
C VAL A 17 -24.23 -10.55 5.85
N LYS A 18 -24.81 -9.89 6.87
CA LYS A 18 -26.25 -9.60 6.91
C LYS A 18 -26.68 -8.53 5.90
N GLN A 19 -25.83 -7.55 5.60
CA GLN A 19 -26.17 -6.44 4.70
C GLN A 19 -25.78 -6.69 3.24
N ASP A 20 -24.54 -7.10 3.01
CA ASP A 20 -23.94 -7.24 1.67
C ASP A 20 -23.82 -8.72 1.24
N GLY A 21 -24.24 -9.66 2.08
CA GLY A 21 -24.06 -11.09 1.86
C GLY A 21 -22.60 -11.54 1.96
N PHE A 22 -22.33 -12.79 1.59
CA PHE A 22 -20.98 -13.37 1.63
C PHE A 22 -20.00 -12.67 0.68
N ARG A 23 -20.51 -12.06 -0.38
CA ARG A 23 -19.73 -11.28 -1.36
C ARG A 23 -19.24 -9.95 -0.79
N GLY A 24 -19.91 -9.41 0.24
CA GLY A 24 -19.51 -8.19 0.95
C GLY A 24 -18.12 -8.26 1.55
N VAL A 25 -17.73 -9.44 2.07
CA VAL A 25 -16.42 -9.68 2.69
C VAL A 25 -15.28 -9.57 1.67
N TYR A 26 -15.56 -9.86 0.40
CA TYR A 26 -14.58 -9.79 -0.70
C TYR A 26 -14.63 -8.46 -1.47
N GLN A 27 -15.34 -7.44 -0.97
CA GLN A 27 -15.34 -6.13 -1.63
C GLN A 27 -13.93 -5.56 -1.71
N GLY A 28 -13.55 -5.16 -2.93
CA GLY A 28 -12.23 -4.63 -3.21
C GLY A 28 -11.14 -5.68 -3.44
N PHE A 29 -11.45 -6.99 -3.45
CA PHE A 29 -10.45 -8.03 -3.70
C PHE A 29 -9.82 -7.95 -5.09
N SER A 30 -10.63 -7.78 -6.15
CA SER A 30 -10.16 -7.67 -7.54
C SER A 30 -9.17 -6.51 -7.74
N ILE A 31 -9.51 -5.33 -7.20
CA ILE A 31 -8.64 -4.15 -7.26
C ILE A 31 -7.39 -4.31 -6.38
N SER A 32 -7.50 -5.07 -5.28
CA SER A 32 -6.33 -5.43 -4.46
C SER A 32 -5.33 -6.27 -5.24
N VAL A 33 -5.82 -7.25 -6.02
CA VAL A 33 -4.98 -8.11 -6.86
C VAL A 33 -4.31 -7.29 -7.97
N ALA A 34 -5.05 -6.43 -8.67
CA ALA A 34 -4.45 -5.54 -9.66
C ALA A 34 -3.40 -4.60 -9.04
N GLY A 35 -3.70 -4.01 -7.88
CA GLY A 35 -2.79 -3.11 -7.17
C GLY A 35 -1.49 -3.79 -6.73
N ILE A 36 -1.55 -5.02 -6.20
CA ILE A 36 -0.33 -5.74 -5.80
C ILE A 36 0.52 -6.16 -6.99
N ILE A 37 -0.10 -6.52 -8.13
CA ILE A 37 0.64 -6.85 -9.36
C ILE A 37 1.40 -5.62 -9.85
N VAL A 38 0.74 -4.46 -9.94
CA VAL A 38 1.39 -3.21 -10.36
C VAL A 38 2.50 -2.80 -9.40
N TYR A 39 2.25 -2.89 -8.08
CA TYR A 39 3.25 -2.59 -7.07
C TYR A 39 4.48 -3.50 -7.21
N ARG A 40 4.28 -4.82 -7.34
CA ARG A 40 5.37 -5.80 -7.47
C ARG A 40 6.11 -5.65 -8.78
N ALA A 41 5.42 -5.42 -9.89
CA ALA A 41 6.04 -5.19 -11.20
C ALA A 41 6.93 -3.94 -11.17
N ALA A 42 6.42 -2.83 -10.63
CA ALA A 42 7.20 -1.59 -10.50
C ALA A 42 8.37 -1.75 -9.52
N TYR A 43 8.17 -2.48 -8.41
CA TYR A 43 9.22 -2.73 -7.43
C TYR A 43 10.35 -3.59 -8.01
N PHE A 44 10.04 -4.74 -8.62
CA PHE A 44 11.05 -5.63 -9.19
C PHE A 44 11.72 -5.01 -10.42
N GLY A 45 10.96 -4.35 -11.31
CA GLY A 45 11.56 -3.64 -12.45
C GLY A 45 12.47 -2.49 -12.01
N GLY A 46 12.05 -1.73 -10.98
CA GLY A 46 12.89 -0.71 -10.38
C GLY A 46 14.13 -1.29 -9.71
N PHE A 47 14.00 -2.44 -9.02
CA PHE A 47 15.12 -3.12 -8.38
C PHE A 47 16.15 -3.63 -9.37
N ASP A 48 15.73 -4.23 -10.49
CA ASP A 48 16.64 -4.68 -11.56
C ASP A 48 17.36 -3.50 -12.23
N THR A 49 16.65 -2.37 -12.38
CA THR A 49 17.25 -1.12 -12.89
C THR A 49 18.27 -0.54 -11.89
N ALA A 50 17.94 -0.51 -10.60
CA ALA A 50 18.85 -0.04 -9.56
C ALA A 50 20.07 -0.95 -9.45
N LYS A 51 19.90 -2.26 -9.61
CA LYS A 51 20.99 -3.22 -9.58
C LYS A 51 21.93 -3.07 -10.78
N SER A 52 21.39 -2.91 -11.98
CA SER A 52 22.17 -2.73 -13.21
C SER A 52 22.86 -1.36 -13.31
N ALA A 53 22.26 -0.31 -12.75
CA ALA A 53 22.83 1.04 -12.81
C ALA A 53 23.77 1.39 -11.63
N LEU A 54 23.56 0.80 -10.45
CA LEU A 54 24.19 1.27 -9.21
C LEU A 54 24.94 0.17 -8.42
N LEU A 55 24.70 -1.11 -8.69
CA LEU A 55 25.26 -2.24 -7.94
C LEU A 55 25.98 -3.22 -8.87
N SER A 56 27.09 -2.80 -9.47
CA SER A 56 28.04 -3.74 -10.10
C SER A 56 28.73 -4.64 -9.05
N ASP A 57 28.74 -4.25 -7.77
CA ASP A 57 29.31 -5.05 -6.68
C ASP A 57 28.51 -4.90 -5.36
N PRO A 58 27.69 -5.87 -4.95
CA PRO A 58 26.78 -5.77 -3.80
C PRO A 58 27.47 -5.71 -2.42
N LYS A 59 28.79 -5.91 -2.35
CA LYS A 59 29.54 -5.92 -1.07
C LYS A 59 30.18 -4.57 -0.69
N ASN A 60 30.19 -3.57 -1.58
CA ASN A 60 30.83 -2.25 -1.34
C ASN A 60 29.86 -1.06 -1.36
N ALA A 61 28.55 -1.29 -1.34
CA ALA A 61 27.58 -0.19 -1.33
C ALA A 61 27.61 0.55 0.01
N SER A 62 27.93 1.84 -0.03
CA SER A 62 27.87 2.75 1.11
C SER A 62 26.48 2.73 1.76
N PHE A 63 26.42 2.90 3.08
CA PHE A 63 25.17 2.99 3.86
C PHE A 63 24.13 3.92 3.20
N TRP A 64 24.60 5.05 2.68
CA TRP A 64 23.76 6.04 1.98
C TRP A 64 23.16 5.53 0.67
N THR A 65 23.88 4.68 -0.07
CA THR A 65 23.40 4.07 -1.31
C THR A 65 22.30 3.05 -1.04
N ASN A 66 22.51 2.19 -0.04
CA ASN A 66 21.51 1.20 0.37
C ASN A 66 20.25 1.88 0.92
N TRP A 67 20.43 2.93 1.73
CA TRP A 67 19.32 3.74 2.23
C TRP A 67 18.57 4.46 1.10
N ALA A 68 19.28 5.03 0.13
CA ALA A 68 18.66 5.71 -1.01
C ALA A 68 17.84 4.74 -1.89
N ILE A 69 18.37 3.54 -2.19
CA ILE A 69 17.63 2.50 -2.93
C ILE A 69 16.41 2.06 -2.12
N ALA A 70 16.58 1.81 -0.81
CA ALA A 70 15.51 1.39 0.09
C ALA A 70 14.42 2.46 0.26
N GLN A 71 14.74 3.73 0.06
CA GLN A 71 13.76 4.82 0.06
C GLN A 71 13.07 4.97 -1.30
N VAL A 72 13.84 5.09 -2.38
CA VAL A 72 13.33 5.48 -3.69
C VAL A 72 12.49 4.38 -4.33
N LEU A 73 12.92 3.11 -4.24
CA LEU A 73 12.21 2.00 -4.88
C LEU A 73 10.80 1.79 -4.29
N PRO A 74 10.61 1.64 -2.97
CA PRO A 74 9.27 1.43 -2.41
C PRO A 74 8.40 2.68 -2.52
N THR A 75 8.99 3.88 -2.48
CA THR A 75 8.26 5.13 -2.63
C THR A 75 7.74 5.30 -4.05
N GLY A 76 8.58 5.06 -5.06
CA GLY A 76 8.19 5.13 -6.47
C GLY A 76 7.12 4.10 -6.82
N SER A 77 7.30 2.83 -6.42
CA SER A 77 6.28 1.79 -6.64
C SER A 77 5.00 2.06 -5.86
N GLY A 78 5.12 2.63 -4.65
CA GLY A 78 4.00 3.08 -3.82
C GLY A 78 3.18 4.19 -4.47
N ILE A 79 3.82 5.17 -5.11
CA ILE A 79 3.15 6.28 -5.82
C ILE A 79 2.42 5.77 -7.07
N ILE A 80 3.06 4.90 -7.85
CA ILE A 80 2.46 4.33 -9.07
C ILE A 80 1.23 3.48 -8.75
N SER A 81 1.30 2.68 -7.68
CA SER A 81 0.19 1.81 -7.24
C SER A 81 -0.87 2.55 -6.39
N TYR A 82 -0.61 3.80 -6.02
CA TYR A 82 -1.46 4.57 -5.11
C TYR A 82 -2.91 4.78 -5.59
N PRO A 83 -3.20 5.01 -6.88
CA PRO A 83 -4.59 5.10 -7.36
C PRO A 83 -5.39 3.82 -7.12
N PHE A 84 -4.75 2.64 -7.29
CA PHE A 84 -5.37 1.35 -7.03
C PHE A 84 -5.63 1.16 -5.54
N ASP A 85 -4.71 1.61 -4.69
CA ASP A 85 -4.86 1.56 -3.23
C ASP A 85 -5.98 2.48 -2.73
N THR A 86 -6.11 3.69 -3.29
CA THR A 86 -7.21 4.60 -2.94
C THR A 86 -8.57 4.01 -3.30
N VAL A 87 -8.72 3.43 -4.49
CA VAL A 87 -9.97 2.76 -4.90
C VAL A 87 -10.25 1.54 -4.04
N ARG A 88 -9.23 0.74 -3.74
CA ARG A 88 -9.34 -0.40 -2.81
C ARG A 88 -9.88 0.05 -1.46
N ARG A 89 -9.29 1.08 -0.86
CA ARG A 89 -9.72 1.61 0.44
C ARG A 89 -11.16 2.13 0.40
N ARG A 90 -11.54 2.86 -0.65
CA ARG A 90 -12.92 3.35 -0.82
C ARG A 90 -13.93 2.20 -0.94
N MET A 91 -13.61 1.16 -1.72
CA MET A 91 -14.44 -0.04 -1.85
C MET A 91 -14.54 -0.82 -0.53
N MET A 92 -13.42 -1.03 0.18
CA MET A 92 -13.43 -1.75 1.47
C MET A 92 -14.18 -1.00 2.57
N MET A 93 -14.15 0.33 2.57
CA MET A 93 -14.86 1.17 3.54
C MET A 93 -16.39 1.24 3.29
N GLN A 94 -16.85 0.76 2.13
CA GLN A 94 -18.28 0.63 1.84
C GLN A 94 -18.88 -0.64 2.45
N ALA A 95 -18.08 -1.70 2.65
CA ALA A 95 -18.58 -2.96 3.20
C ALA A 95 -19.23 -2.75 4.58
N GLY A 96 -20.47 -3.22 4.74
CA GLY A 96 -21.25 -3.04 5.96
C GLY A 96 -21.91 -1.67 6.10
N ARG A 97 -22.06 -0.93 5.00
CA ARG A 97 -22.99 0.20 4.89
C ARG A 97 -24.29 -0.29 4.25
N GLY A 98 -25.43 0.23 4.72
CA GLY A 98 -26.74 -0.06 4.13
C GLY A 98 -26.94 0.49 2.70
N GLU A 99 -26.06 1.39 2.24
CA GLU A 99 -26.10 1.94 0.88
C GLU A 99 -24.87 1.52 0.06
N ILE A 100 -25.14 0.87 -1.07
CA ILE A 100 -24.12 0.44 -2.03
C ILE A 100 -23.77 1.65 -2.94
N LEU A 101 -22.72 2.39 -2.57
CA LEU A 101 -22.25 3.57 -3.31
C LEU A 101 -21.55 3.20 -4.64
N TYR A 102 -20.83 2.07 -4.65
CA TYR A 102 -20.06 1.57 -5.78
C TYR A 102 -20.48 0.13 -6.10
N THR A 103 -20.92 -0.11 -7.34
CA THR A 103 -21.34 -1.45 -7.81
C THR A 103 -20.16 -2.27 -8.33
N SER A 104 -19.11 -1.58 -8.80
CA SER A 104 -17.93 -2.20 -9.40
C SER A 104 -16.72 -1.32 -9.23
N THR A 105 -15.53 -1.90 -9.32
CA THR A 105 -14.26 -1.18 -9.26
C THR A 105 -14.17 -0.06 -10.31
N ILE A 106 -14.65 -0.32 -11.53
CA ILE A 106 -14.66 0.65 -12.63
C ILE A 106 -15.63 1.80 -12.34
N ASP A 107 -16.80 1.48 -11.75
CA ASP A 107 -17.78 2.48 -11.32
C ASP A 107 -17.22 3.36 -10.20
N CYS A 108 -16.51 2.76 -9.23
CA CYS A 108 -15.79 3.51 -8.19
C CYS A 108 -14.75 4.46 -8.79
N PHE A 109 -13.95 3.98 -9.74
CA PHE A 109 -12.95 4.81 -10.41
C PHE A 109 -13.59 5.98 -11.15
N ARG A 110 -14.65 5.73 -11.92
CA ARG A 110 -15.36 6.76 -12.70
C ARG A 110 -16.04 7.79 -11.81
N LYS A 111 -16.75 7.35 -10.77
CA LYS A 111 -17.41 8.24 -9.80
C LYS A 111 -16.38 9.07 -9.03
N LEU A 112 -15.29 8.45 -8.57
CA LEU A 112 -14.21 9.15 -7.87
C LEU A 112 -13.56 10.21 -8.76
N TYR A 113 -13.26 9.87 -10.01
CA TYR A 113 -12.72 10.80 -11.00
C TYR A 113 -13.69 11.95 -11.29
N SER A 114 -14.99 11.66 -11.44
CA SER A 114 -16.00 12.68 -11.72
C SER A 114 -16.32 13.59 -10.52
N ALA A 115 -16.20 13.09 -9.29
CA ALA A 115 -16.60 13.82 -8.08
C ALA A 115 -15.44 14.60 -7.45
N GLU A 116 -14.24 14.02 -7.37
CA GLU A 116 -13.09 14.60 -6.66
C GLU A 116 -11.87 14.84 -7.59
N GLY A 117 -11.92 14.35 -8.84
CA GLY A 117 -10.86 14.54 -9.82
C GLY A 117 -9.60 13.68 -9.59
N THR A 118 -8.54 13.98 -10.36
CA THR A 118 -7.22 13.34 -10.23
C THR A 118 -6.51 13.53 -8.88
N PRO A 119 -6.62 14.68 -8.15
CA PRO A 119 -5.90 14.83 -6.89
C PRO A 119 -6.47 13.95 -5.77
N ALA A 120 -7.71 13.49 -5.91
CA ALA A 120 -8.35 12.55 -4.99
C ALA A 120 -7.58 11.24 -4.86
N PHE A 121 -6.99 10.77 -5.97
CA PHE A 121 -6.27 9.49 -6.00
C PHE A 121 -4.96 9.56 -5.21
N PHE A 122 -4.32 10.72 -5.15
CA PHE A 122 -3.03 10.94 -4.47
C PHE A 122 -3.16 11.57 -3.08
N ARG A 123 -4.39 11.82 -2.61
CA ARG A 123 -4.62 12.30 -1.23
C ARG A 123 -4.11 11.28 -0.22
N GLY A 124 -3.05 11.65 0.50
CA GLY A 124 -2.38 10.79 1.48
C GLY A 124 -1.08 10.16 0.99
N ALA A 125 -0.69 10.35 -0.28
CA ALA A 125 0.57 9.81 -0.81
C ALA A 125 1.76 10.28 0.04
N PHE A 126 1.80 11.56 0.43
CA PHE A 126 2.82 12.12 1.32
C PHE A 126 2.91 11.40 2.68
N SER A 127 1.77 11.08 3.31
CA SER A 127 1.75 10.32 4.56
C SER A 127 2.29 8.89 4.37
N ASN A 128 2.02 8.28 3.22
CA ASN A 128 2.57 6.96 2.90
C ASN A 128 4.08 7.01 2.62
N VAL A 129 4.59 8.08 2.00
CA VAL A 129 6.04 8.30 1.83
C VAL A 129 6.72 8.42 3.19
N LEU A 130 6.20 9.26 4.09
CA LEU A 130 6.74 9.42 5.44
C LEU A 130 6.76 8.09 6.22
N ARG A 131 5.68 7.30 6.12
CA ARG A 131 5.63 5.97 6.72
C ARG A 131 6.69 5.03 6.11
N GLY A 132 6.89 5.10 4.79
CA GLY A 132 7.91 4.34 4.08
C GLY A 132 9.33 4.69 4.55
N THR A 133 9.61 5.97 4.76
CA THR A 133 10.90 6.45 5.29
C THR A 133 11.18 5.93 6.69
N GLY A 134 10.17 5.91 7.57
CA GLY A 134 10.30 5.30 8.90
C GLY A 134 10.66 3.81 8.82
N GLY A 135 10.01 3.05 7.94
CA GLY A 135 10.32 1.63 7.73
C GLY A 135 11.71 1.37 7.16
N ALA A 136 12.15 2.19 6.19
CA ALA A 136 13.48 2.08 5.60
C ALA A 136 14.60 2.40 6.62
N LEU A 137 14.38 3.37 7.50
CA LEU A 137 15.31 3.68 8.59
C LEU A 137 15.47 2.51 9.56
N VAL A 138 14.36 1.88 9.98
CA VAL A 138 14.42 0.72 10.88
C VAL A 138 15.22 -0.43 10.25
N LEU A 139 15.01 -0.70 8.95
CA LEU A 139 15.75 -1.75 8.25
C LEU A 139 17.24 -1.41 8.14
N ALA A 140 17.58 -0.16 7.81
CA ALA A 140 18.98 0.29 7.74
C ALA A 140 19.68 0.19 9.10
N PHE A 141 19.00 0.56 10.20
CA PHE A 141 19.53 0.38 11.55
C PHE A 141 19.69 -1.10 11.92
N TYR A 142 18.75 -1.94 11.54
CA TYR A 142 18.82 -3.39 11.77
C TYR A 142 20.04 -4.02 11.09
N ASP A 143 20.31 -3.66 9.83
CA ASP A 143 21.46 -4.17 9.08
C ASP A 143 22.80 -3.74 9.72
N GLU A 144 22.91 -2.50 10.20
CA GLU A 144 24.11 -2.03 10.90
C GLU A 144 24.31 -2.74 12.25
N ILE A 145 23.24 -2.94 13.02
CA ILE A 145 23.30 -3.68 14.29
C ILE A 145 23.73 -5.14 14.03
N GLN A 146 23.20 -5.80 13.00
CA GLN A 146 23.63 -7.15 12.63
C GLN A 146 25.10 -7.21 12.21
N LYS A 147 25.60 -6.25 11.43
CA LYS A 147 27.02 -6.20 11.05
C LYS A 147 27.95 -6.06 12.26
N ILE A 148 27.54 -5.27 13.25
CA ILE A 148 28.33 -5.09 14.48
C ILE A 148 28.32 -6.36 15.33
N LEU A 149 27.14 -7.01 15.49
CA LEU A 149 27.01 -8.28 16.22
C LEU A 149 27.79 -9.42 15.56
N ALA A 150 27.70 -9.56 14.24
CA ALA A 150 28.42 -10.58 13.48
C ALA A 150 29.94 -10.38 13.43
N LYS A 151 30.45 -9.19 13.82
CA LYS A 151 31.88 -8.91 13.93
C LYS A 151 32.45 -9.26 15.32
N ASN A 152 31.58 -9.53 16.29
CA ASN A 152 31.95 -9.88 17.67
C ASN A 152 31.88 -11.39 17.96
N GLU A 153 31.52 -12.22 16.97
CA GLU A 153 31.81 -13.67 16.92
C GLU A 153 33.06 -13.92 16.05
#